data_AF-A0A225USG3-F1
#
_entry.id   AF-A0A225USG3-F1
#
_cell.length_a   1.000
_cell.length_b   1.000
_cell.length_c   1.000
_cell.angle_alpha   90.00
_cell.angle_beta   90.00
_cell.angle_gamma   90.00
#
_symmetry.space_group_name_H-M   'P 1'
#
loop_
_entity.id
_entity.type
_entity.pdbx_description
1 polymer ?
#
loop_
_entity_poly.entity_id
_entity_poly.type
_entity_poly.pdbx_seq_one_letter_code
_entity_poly.pdbx_strand_id
1 'polypeptide(L)'
;PPNERLFVRLLDGAQAWTSPGSSAVWPQLLPGTLQEDDFEYEVMVRLADWLCILIPGYGFGWVVSSSIRYELTKVSHVTELNRARVGLHSLTYRGLQEQSEGIVKLVRLLGDSLTSLDVPSCGLNYRDLDTILHACPNLSSLNVTGNLMSDLSPLQQAFQGGYCHIEKLSVFVESVNSTIAAQLQVLLTHTNSKCLKFLQFETIGLVRSSDKSERTIWTDIQRVLSINTTLQCIYLSLPASETHEVATKAIKPLHGLILRYDTPIKLKVAFLSVVEHISSSVSVSSLDRMVLSTIFSFATTMAIRRQVNVRR
;
A
#
# COMPACT_ATOMS: atom_id res chain seq x y z
N PRO A 1 41.36 -6.07 1.60
CA PRO A 1 40.88 -5.47 2.86
C PRO A 1 39.52 -6.06 3.26
N PRO A 2 39.17 -6.12 4.55
CA PRO A 2 38.01 -6.90 5.04
C PRO A 2 36.62 -6.32 4.73
N ASN A 3 36.47 -5.47 3.70
CA ASN A 3 35.19 -4.87 3.27
C ASN A 3 35.13 -4.58 1.75
N GLU A 4 35.98 -5.21 0.93
CA GLU A 4 35.86 -5.07 -0.52
C GLU A 4 34.70 -5.92 -1.05
N ARG A 5 33.68 -5.25 -1.59
CA ARG A 5 32.57 -5.90 -2.30
C ARG A 5 33.12 -6.47 -3.61
N LEU A 6 32.92 -7.77 -3.79
CA LEU A 6 33.34 -8.49 -4.98
C LEU A 6 32.14 -8.67 -5.90
N PHE A 7 32.30 -8.37 -7.18
CA PHE A 7 31.29 -8.56 -8.20
C PHE A 7 31.79 -9.53 -9.26
N VAL A 8 30.91 -10.36 -9.79
CA VAL A 8 31.23 -11.34 -10.83
C VAL A 8 30.26 -11.22 -12.00
N ARG A 9 30.78 -11.41 -13.21
CA ARG A 9 29.97 -11.67 -14.39
C ARG A 9 30.00 -13.16 -14.69
N LEU A 10 28.84 -13.71 -15.02
CA LEU A 10 28.71 -15.12 -15.33
C LEU A 10 28.91 -15.37 -16.83
N LEU A 11 29.34 -16.57 -17.20
CA LEU A 11 29.35 -17.03 -18.58
C LEU A 11 27.92 -17.30 -19.06
N ASP A 12 27.67 -17.14 -20.36
CA ASP A 12 26.43 -17.56 -21.00
C ASP A 12 26.11 -19.02 -20.68
N GLY A 13 24.87 -19.27 -20.27
CA GLY A 13 24.40 -20.60 -19.88
C GLY A 13 24.84 -21.04 -18.48
N ALA A 14 25.45 -20.17 -17.68
CA ALA A 14 25.67 -20.43 -16.27
C ALA A 14 24.34 -20.80 -15.57
N GLN A 15 24.42 -21.71 -14.61
CA GLN A 15 23.28 -22.13 -13.80
C GLN A 15 23.50 -21.71 -12.35
N ALA A 16 22.40 -21.39 -11.68
CA ALA A 16 22.37 -21.12 -10.25
C ALA A 16 21.70 -22.27 -9.50
N TRP A 17 22.32 -22.69 -8.40
CA TRP A 17 21.91 -23.79 -7.54
C TRP A 17 21.51 -23.29 -6.16
N THR A 18 20.66 -24.04 -5.47
CA THR A 18 20.24 -23.72 -4.09
C THR A 18 21.33 -23.99 -3.05
N SER A 19 22.24 -24.92 -3.35
CA SER A 19 23.39 -25.24 -2.52
C SER A 19 24.54 -25.81 -3.36
N PRO A 20 25.79 -25.72 -2.87
CA PRO A 20 26.93 -26.36 -3.51
C PRO A 20 26.71 -27.87 -3.68
N GLY A 21 26.89 -28.38 -4.90
CA GLY A 21 26.79 -29.81 -5.21
C GLY A 21 25.37 -30.39 -5.29
N SER A 22 24.32 -29.55 -5.21
CA SER A 22 22.94 -29.98 -5.42
C SER A 22 22.74 -30.47 -6.86
N SER A 23 22.06 -31.62 -7.03
CA SER A 23 21.60 -32.12 -8.33
C SER A 23 20.35 -31.38 -8.84
N ALA A 24 19.69 -30.60 -7.97
CA ALA A 24 18.55 -29.79 -8.33
C ALA A 24 18.99 -28.35 -8.61
N VAL A 25 18.83 -27.92 -9.87
CA VAL A 25 18.79 -26.51 -10.25
C VAL A 25 17.66 -25.85 -9.46
N TRP A 26 17.87 -24.62 -8.99
CA TRP A 26 16.93 -23.94 -8.11
C TRP A 26 15.53 -23.91 -8.77
N PRO A 27 14.50 -24.56 -8.18
CA PRO A 27 13.21 -24.80 -8.86
C PRO A 27 12.43 -23.54 -9.26
N GLN A 28 12.84 -22.36 -8.82
CA GLN A 28 12.21 -21.07 -9.14
C GLN A 28 12.99 -20.23 -10.17
N LEU A 29 14.22 -20.63 -10.53
CA LEU A 29 15.02 -19.99 -11.57
C LEU A 29 14.85 -20.79 -12.86
N LEU A 30 13.96 -20.33 -13.74
CA LEU A 30 13.81 -20.88 -15.09
C LEU A 30 15.13 -20.73 -15.87
N PRO A 31 15.48 -21.65 -16.78
CA PRO A 31 16.61 -21.45 -17.70
C PRO A 31 16.52 -20.07 -18.36
N GLY A 32 17.56 -19.24 -18.23
CA GLY A 32 17.57 -17.84 -18.72
C GLY A 32 17.16 -16.77 -17.70
N THR A 33 17.03 -17.08 -16.41
CA THR A 33 16.80 -16.06 -15.35
C THR A 33 18.05 -15.31 -14.93
N LEU A 34 19.24 -15.89 -15.15
CA LEU A 34 20.48 -15.14 -15.04
C LEU A 34 20.55 -14.19 -16.23
N GLN A 35 20.73 -12.90 -15.95
CA GLN A 35 20.72 -11.84 -16.95
C GLN A 35 21.92 -12.00 -17.88
N GLU A 36 21.75 -11.56 -19.12
CA GLU A 36 22.77 -11.63 -20.17
C GLU A 36 24.10 -10.95 -19.76
N ASP A 37 25.15 -11.30 -20.50
CA ASP A 37 26.60 -11.02 -20.42
C ASP A 37 27.13 -9.73 -19.74
N ASP A 38 26.29 -8.72 -19.51
CA ASP A 38 26.65 -7.43 -18.93
C ASP A 38 26.22 -7.22 -17.47
N PHE A 39 25.46 -8.15 -16.87
CA PHE A 39 25.04 -8.02 -15.47
C PHE A 39 26.11 -8.47 -14.47
N GLU A 40 26.36 -7.65 -13.45
CA GLU A 40 27.34 -7.90 -12.39
C GLU A 40 26.63 -8.35 -11.11
N TYR A 41 26.93 -9.56 -10.66
CA TYR A 41 26.39 -10.14 -9.43
C TYR A 41 27.33 -9.91 -8.25
N GLU A 42 26.79 -9.48 -7.11
CA GLU A 42 27.57 -9.36 -5.88
C GLU A 42 27.84 -10.74 -5.26
N VAL A 43 29.10 -11.01 -4.94
CA VAL A 43 29.55 -12.23 -4.27
C VAL A 43 29.43 -12.05 -2.77
N MET A 44 28.61 -12.89 -2.16
CA MET A 44 28.35 -12.90 -0.71
C MET A 44 29.28 -13.85 0.03
N VAL A 45 29.59 -15.01 -0.57
CA VAL A 45 30.45 -16.05 0.01
C VAL A 45 31.27 -16.72 -1.08
N ARG A 46 32.55 -17.00 -0.78
CA ARG A 46 33.45 -17.75 -1.66
C ARG A 46 33.86 -19.06 -1.00
N LEU A 47 33.59 -20.16 -1.69
CA LEU A 47 34.14 -21.49 -1.41
C LEU A 47 35.17 -21.84 -2.49
N ALA A 48 35.81 -23.01 -2.38
CA ALA A 48 36.83 -23.45 -3.34
C ALA A 48 36.30 -23.48 -4.79
N ASP A 49 35.22 -24.22 -5.02
CA ASP A 49 34.64 -24.42 -6.36
C ASP A 49 33.31 -23.70 -6.58
N TRP A 50 32.85 -22.93 -5.58
CA TRP A 50 31.51 -22.35 -5.57
C TRP A 50 31.51 -20.92 -5.05
N LEU A 51 30.67 -20.08 -5.64
CA LEU A 51 30.37 -18.73 -5.17
C LEU A 51 28.89 -18.61 -4.83
N CYS A 52 28.59 -17.96 -3.71
CA CYS A 52 27.25 -17.49 -3.39
C CYS A 52 27.10 -16.08 -3.92
N ILE A 53 26.14 -15.87 -4.81
CA ILE A 53 25.85 -14.58 -5.45
C ILE A 53 24.46 -14.08 -5.06
N LEU A 54 24.29 -12.76 -5.00
CA LEU A 54 22.99 -12.12 -4.84
C LEU A 54 22.29 -11.97 -6.19
N ILE A 55 21.18 -12.69 -6.39
CA ILE A 55 20.32 -12.64 -7.56
C ILE A 55 19.14 -11.69 -7.27
N PRO A 56 19.05 -10.53 -7.96
CA PRO A 56 17.99 -9.56 -7.73
C PRO A 56 16.59 -10.17 -7.86
N GLY A 57 15.75 -9.99 -6.85
CA GLY A 57 14.39 -10.53 -6.82
C GLY A 57 14.26 -12.00 -6.40
N TYR A 58 15.37 -12.74 -6.32
CA TYR A 58 15.38 -14.18 -5.99
C TYR A 58 16.20 -14.52 -4.73
N GLY A 59 17.09 -13.64 -4.28
CA GLY A 59 17.90 -13.83 -3.07
C GLY A 59 19.27 -14.42 -3.39
N PHE A 60 19.70 -15.45 -2.66
CA PHE A 60 21.06 -16.00 -2.78
C PHE A 60 21.12 -17.27 -3.60
N GLY A 61 21.93 -17.30 -4.65
CA GLY A 61 22.16 -18.47 -5.49
C GLY A 61 23.63 -18.88 -5.49
N TRP A 62 23.88 -20.17 -5.65
CA TRP A 62 25.23 -20.71 -5.78
C TRP A 62 25.58 -20.91 -7.25
N VAL A 63 26.78 -20.53 -7.65
CA VAL A 63 27.33 -20.77 -9.00
C VAL A 63 28.70 -21.44 -8.88
N VAL A 64 29.08 -22.22 -9.89
CA VAL A 64 30.39 -22.87 -9.93
C VAL A 64 31.42 -21.83 -10.34
N SER A 65 32.58 -21.84 -9.68
CA SER A 65 33.64 -20.85 -9.89
C SER A 65 34.15 -20.82 -11.34
N SER A 66 34.10 -21.94 -12.07
CA SER A 66 34.46 -22.01 -13.50
C SER A 66 33.46 -21.33 -14.42
N SER A 67 32.27 -20.99 -13.94
CA SER A 67 31.22 -20.28 -14.70
C SER A 67 31.37 -18.76 -14.65
N ILE A 68 32.47 -18.24 -14.10
CA ILE A 68 32.74 -16.80 -13.96
C ILE A 68 33.56 -16.33 -15.16
N ARG A 69 33.12 -15.23 -15.80
CA ARG A 69 33.85 -14.57 -16.87
C ARG A 69 34.91 -13.59 -16.32
N TYR A 70 34.55 -12.76 -15.34
CA TYR A 70 35.43 -11.77 -14.71
C TYR A 70 35.09 -11.55 -13.22
N GLU A 71 36.14 -11.35 -12.40
CA GLU A 71 36.04 -10.84 -11.02
C GLU A 71 36.34 -9.33 -11.02
N LEU A 72 35.44 -8.54 -10.45
CA LEU A 72 35.50 -7.08 -10.40
C LEU A 72 35.44 -6.63 -8.95
N THR A 73 36.38 -5.77 -8.54
CA THR A 73 36.41 -5.16 -7.19
C THR A 73 35.69 -3.80 -7.15
N LYS A 74 35.24 -3.30 -8.31
CA LYS A 74 34.42 -2.09 -8.47
C LYS A 74 33.41 -2.31 -9.60
N VAL A 75 32.17 -1.86 -9.40
CA VAL A 75 31.09 -1.94 -10.40
C VAL A 75 31.49 -1.16 -11.65
N SER A 76 31.50 -1.80 -12.83
CA SER A 76 32.08 -1.21 -14.04
C SER A 76 31.19 -0.15 -14.69
N HIS A 77 29.88 -0.24 -14.46
CA HIS A 77 28.88 0.64 -15.06
C HIS A 77 27.78 0.99 -14.06
N VAL A 78 28.03 1.99 -13.21
CA VAL A 78 26.94 2.90 -12.84
C VAL A 78 27.01 4.05 -13.84
N THR A 79 26.64 3.77 -15.09
CA THR A 79 26.25 4.88 -15.97
C THR A 79 25.10 5.54 -15.23
N GLU A 80 25.29 6.80 -14.85
CA GLU A 80 24.20 7.73 -14.52
C GLU A 80 23.31 7.80 -15.76
N LEU A 81 22.55 6.73 -16.01
CA LEU A 81 21.41 6.78 -16.89
C LEU A 81 20.59 7.91 -16.31
N ASN A 82 20.46 8.97 -17.10
CA ASN A 82 19.42 9.97 -17.02
C ASN A 82 18.07 9.23 -16.99
N ARG A 83 17.75 8.64 -15.84
CA ARG A 83 16.55 7.86 -15.63
C ARG A 83 15.47 8.89 -15.39
N ALA A 84 14.63 9.10 -16.41
CA ALA A 84 13.21 9.25 -16.15
C ALA A 84 12.87 8.23 -15.05
N ARG A 85 12.67 8.70 -13.82
CA ARG A 85 12.60 7.86 -12.62
C ARG A 85 11.39 6.94 -12.77
N VAL A 86 11.57 5.78 -13.38
CA VAL A 86 10.70 4.63 -13.19
C VAL A 86 11.01 4.14 -11.77
N GLY A 87 10.52 4.90 -10.78
CA GLY A 87 10.73 4.62 -9.37
C GLY A 87 10.00 3.33 -8.99
N LEU A 88 10.40 2.71 -7.88
CA LEU A 88 9.60 1.65 -7.30
C LEU A 88 8.28 2.26 -6.82
N HIS A 89 7.17 1.88 -7.44
CA HIS A 89 5.85 2.44 -7.12
C HIS A 89 5.08 1.61 -6.09
N SER A 90 5.39 0.32 -5.97
CA SER A 90 4.73 -0.59 -5.04
C SER A 90 5.76 -1.49 -4.39
N LEU A 91 5.69 -1.60 -3.06
CA LEU A 91 6.50 -2.52 -2.28
C LEU A 91 5.58 -3.42 -1.45
N THR A 92 5.72 -4.73 -1.66
CA THR A 92 5.09 -5.75 -0.82
C THR A 92 6.18 -6.56 -0.14
N TYR A 93 6.17 -6.58 1.18
CA TYR A 93 7.10 -7.37 1.97
C TYR A 93 6.32 -8.33 2.86
N ARG A 94 6.56 -9.62 2.68
CA ARG A 94 5.99 -10.73 3.46
C ARG A 94 7.10 -11.55 4.08
N GLY A 95 8.00 -10.88 4.79
CA GLY A 95 9.12 -11.53 5.44
C GLY A 95 8.80 -12.05 6.83
N LEU A 96 9.84 -12.50 7.53
CA LEU A 96 9.76 -12.99 8.90
C LEU A 96 9.39 -11.84 9.87
N GLN A 97 8.71 -12.22 10.95
CA GLN A 97 8.28 -11.30 12.03
C GLN A 97 9.50 -10.54 12.61
N GLU A 98 9.27 -9.32 13.11
CA GLU A 98 10.27 -8.50 13.83
C GLU A 98 11.39 -7.87 12.99
N GLN A 99 11.16 -7.64 11.69
CA GLN A 99 12.12 -6.96 10.80
C GLN A 99 11.81 -5.46 10.60
N SER A 100 11.16 -4.83 11.58
CA SER A 100 10.70 -3.43 11.48
C SER A 100 11.82 -2.45 11.13
N GLU A 101 13.00 -2.59 11.74
CA GLU A 101 14.14 -1.70 11.47
C GLU A 101 14.62 -1.78 10.01
N GLY A 102 14.72 -3.00 9.46
CA GLY A 102 15.12 -3.21 8.08
C GLY A 102 14.12 -2.61 7.10
N ILE A 103 12.82 -2.76 7.39
CA ILE A 103 11.74 -2.19 6.57
C ILE A 103 11.73 -0.67 6.65
N VAL A 104 11.90 -0.08 7.83
CA VAL A 104 11.96 1.37 7.97
C VAL A 104 13.17 1.94 7.22
N LYS A 105 14.33 1.29 7.29
CA LYS A 105 15.52 1.67 6.50
C LYS A 105 15.25 1.57 4.99
N LEU A 106 14.62 0.49 4.54
CA LEU A 106 14.26 0.30 3.13
C LEU A 106 13.27 1.37 2.65
N VAL A 107 12.25 1.66 3.44
CA VAL A 107 11.25 2.68 3.14
C VAL A 107 11.87 4.07 3.08
N ARG A 108 12.84 4.40 3.95
CA ARG A 108 13.57 5.67 3.86
C ARG A 108 14.38 5.83 2.57
N LEU A 109 14.82 4.73 1.96
CA LEU A 109 15.59 4.76 0.71
C LEU A 109 14.70 4.83 -0.53
N LEU A 110 13.51 4.22 -0.47
CA LEU A 110 12.64 4.02 -1.65
C LEU A 110 11.32 4.79 -1.57
N GLY A 111 11.01 5.42 -0.44
CA GLY A 111 9.69 5.93 -0.09
C GLY A 111 9.17 7.03 -1.01
N ASP A 112 10.05 7.90 -1.50
CA ASP A 112 9.67 9.05 -2.33
C ASP A 112 8.84 8.66 -3.56
N SER A 113 9.11 7.50 -4.17
CA SER A 113 8.36 7.03 -5.35
C SER A 113 7.22 6.07 -5.03
N LEU A 114 7.10 5.62 -3.77
CA LEU A 114 6.10 4.62 -3.40
C LEU A 114 4.69 5.20 -3.37
N THR A 115 3.81 4.56 -4.13
CA THR A 115 2.36 4.81 -4.16
C THR A 115 1.59 3.73 -3.39
N SER A 116 2.20 2.56 -3.19
CA SER A 116 1.61 1.43 -2.46
C SER A 116 2.66 0.74 -1.58
N LEU A 117 2.31 0.50 -0.31
CA LEU A 117 3.14 -0.21 0.66
C LEU A 117 2.30 -1.27 1.38
N ASP A 118 2.72 -2.52 1.28
CA ASP A 118 2.08 -3.68 1.91
C ASP A 118 3.12 -4.43 2.75
N VAL A 119 3.11 -4.19 4.07
CA VAL A 119 4.13 -4.66 5.02
C VAL A 119 3.48 -5.31 6.26
N PRO A 120 2.68 -6.39 6.09
CA PRO A 120 1.98 -7.00 7.20
C PRO A 120 2.94 -7.75 8.14
N SER A 121 2.59 -7.81 9.43
CA SER A 121 3.25 -8.65 10.44
C SER A 121 4.78 -8.48 10.56
N CYS A 122 5.30 -7.27 10.34
CA CYS A 122 6.73 -6.95 10.39
C CYS A 122 7.21 -6.50 11.77
N GLY A 123 6.31 -6.38 12.76
CA GLY A 123 6.62 -5.82 14.07
C GLY A 123 6.70 -4.29 14.09
N LEU A 124 6.04 -3.62 13.13
CA LEU A 124 5.97 -2.16 13.09
C LEU A 124 5.13 -1.63 14.26
N ASN A 125 5.54 -0.50 14.83
CA ASN A 125 4.77 0.25 15.82
C ASN A 125 4.35 1.63 15.27
N TYR A 126 3.67 2.43 16.09
CA TYR A 126 3.18 3.75 15.68
C TYR A 126 4.31 4.75 15.30
N ARG A 127 5.51 4.63 15.88
CA ARG A 127 6.67 5.48 15.52
C ARG A 127 7.24 5.10 14.15
N ASP A 128 7.22 3.81 13.84
CA ASP A 128 7.62 3.33 12.52
C ASP A 128 6.61 3.79 11.47
N LEU A 129 5.31 3.76 11.80
CA LEU A 129 4.24 4.32 10.97
C LEU A 129 4.46 5.81 10.69
N ASP A 130 4.81 6.60 11.71
CA ASP A 130 5.15 8.01 11.55
C ASP A 130 6.31 8.21 10.56
N THR A 131 7.37 7.39 10.71
CA THR A 131 8.52 7.42 9.79
C THR A 131 8.11 7.06 8.36
N ILE A 132 7.26 6.04 8.18
CA ILE A 132 6.76 5.63 6.86
C ILE A 132 5.97 6.75 6.20
N LEU A 133 5.10 7.44 6.95
CA LEU A 133 4.28 8.54 6.42
C LEU A 133 5.12 9.74 5.96
N HIS A 134 6.22 10.03 6.66
CA HIS A 134 7.15 11.08 6.25
C HIS A 134 8.03 10.69 5.06
N ALA A 135 8.44 9.41 4.99
CA ALA A 135 9.27 8.91 3.90
C ALA A 135 8.50 8.64 2.61
N CYS A 136 7.18 8.45 2.67
CA CYS A 136 6.33 8.11 1.52
C CYS A 136 5.24 9.17 1.26
N PRO A 137 5.58 10.37 0.74
CA PRO A 137 4.60 11.45 0.53
C PRO A 137 3.55 11.13 -0.55
N ASN A 138 3.87 10.25 -1.49
CA ASN A 138 3.01 9.87 -2.62
C ASN A 138 2.14 8.64 -2.34
N LEU A 139 2.08 8.18 -1.09
CA LEU A 139 1.42 6.94 -0.74
C LEU A 139 -0.11 7.05 -0.84
N SER A 140 -0.69 6.20 -1.68
CA SER A 140 -2.14 6.07 -1.87
C SER A 140 -2.72 4.79 -1.25
N SER A 141 -1.89 3.76 -1.04
CA SER A 141 -2.30 2.50 -0.43
C SER A 141 -1.30 2.10 0.65
N LEU A 142 -1.77 1.91 1.88
CA LEU A 142 -0.97 1.47 3.01
C LEU A 142 -1.64 0.29 3.71
N ASN A 143 -0.96 -0.85 3.73
CA ASN A 143 -1.34 -1.99 4.54
C ASN A 143 -0.25 -2.32 5.57
N VAL A 144 -0.63 -2.19 6.85
CA VAL A 144 0.20 -2.53 8.01
C VAL A 144 -0.52 -3.53 8.92
N THR A 145 -1.47 -4.33 8.39
CA THR A 145 -2.17 -5.35 9.20
C THR A 145 -1.20 -6.35 9.84
N GLY A 146 -1.61 -6.95 10.96
CA GLY A 146 -0.73 -7.81 11.75
C GLY A 146 0.39 -7.08 12.52
N ASN A 147 0.54 -5.77 12.36
CA ASN A 147 1.39 -4.93 13.20
C ASN A 147 0.52 -4.23 14.24
N LEU A 148 0.78 -4.47 15.54
CA LEU A 148 -0.06 -3.94 16.61
C LEU A 148 0.12 -2.42 16.76
N MET A 149 -0.85 -1.65 16.27
CA MET A 149 -0.88 -0.20 16.41
C MET A 149 -1.63 0.18 17.68
N SER A 150 -0.89 0.66 18.69
CA SER A 150 -1.46 1.18 19.93
C SER A 150 -1.99 2.62 19.80
N ASP A 151 -1.56 3.34 18.77
CA ASP A 151 -1.85 4.75 18.56
C ASP A 151 -1.94 5.05 17.05
N LEU A 152 -2.97 5.78 16.62
CA LEU A 152 -3.17 6.24 15.24
C LEU A 152 -2.90 7.75 15.08
N SER A 153 -2.40 8.43 16.11
CA SER A 153 -2.04 9.85 16.07
C SER A 153 -1.12 10.24 14.91
N PRO A 154 -0.14 9.43 14.46
CA PRO A 154 0.69 9.77 13.30
C PRO A 154 -0.13 9.91 12.01
N LEU A 155 -1.13 9.05 11.81
CA LEU A 155 -2.02 9.15 10.66
C LEU A 155 -2.84 10.44 10.75
N GLN A 156 -3.36 10.78 11.93
CA GLN A 156 -4.13 12.01 12.10
C GLN A 156 -3.29 13.24 11.78
N GLN A 157 -2.07 13.32 12.31
CA GLN A 157 -1.14 14.42 12.06
C GLN A 157 -0.80 14.51 10.57
N ALA A 158 -0.62 13.37 9.90
CA ALA A 158 -0.33 13.35 8.47
C ALA A 158 -1.49 13.84 7.60
N PHE A 159 -2.73 13.45 7.91
CA PHE A 159 -3.91 13.99 7.23
C PHE A 159 -4.14 15.47 7.58
N GLN A 160 -3.98 15.87 8.84
CA GLN A 160 -4.12 17.26 9.29
C GLN A 160 -3.10 18.17 8.60
N GLY A 161 -1.84 17.74 8.54
CA GLY A 161 -0.75 18.45 7.87
C GLY A 161 -0.83 18.43 6.35
N GLY A 162 -1.72 17.62 5.76
CA GLY A 162 -1.94 17.58 4.31
C GLY A 162 -0.80 16.95 3.49
N TYR A 163 0.12 16.24 4.13
CA TYR A 163 1.23 15.55 3.46
C TYR A 163 0.96 14.06 3.23
N CYS A 164 -0.28 13.61 3.43
CA CYS A 164 -0.72 12.24 3.25
C CYS A 164 -1.96 12.17 2.36
N HIS A 165 -1.95 11.25 1.39
CA HIS A 165 -3.01 11.08 0.39
C HIS A 165 -3.51 9.62 0.32
N ILE A 166 -3.48 8.92 1.45
CA ILE A 166 -3.85 7.51 1.52
C ILE A 166 -5.34 7.33 1.19
N GLU A 167 -5.61 6.62 0.10
CA GLU A 167 -6.96 6.23 -0.31
C GLU A 167 -7.39 4.88 0.28
N LYS A 168 -6.43 3.98 0.53
CA LYS A 168 -6.65 2.64 1.09
C LYS A 168 -5.78 2.45 2.32
N LEU A 169 -6.41 2.29 3.47
CA LEU A 169 -5.73 2.08 4.75
C LEU A 169 -6.17 0.77 5.38
N SER A 170 -5.21 -0.08 5.73
CA SER A 170 -5.45 -1.32 6.47
C SER A 170 -4.56 -1.33 7.72
N VAL A 171 -5.18 -1.37 8.90
CA VAL A 171 -4.50 -1.29 10.21
C VAL A 171 -5.00 -2.37 11.16
N PHE A 172 -4.14 -2.74 12.11
CA PHE A 172 -4.43 -3.69 13.16
C PHE A 172 -4.19 -3.05 14.53
N VAL A 173 -5.19 -3.10 15.42
CA VAL A 173 -5.10 -2.53 16.78
C VAL A 173 -5.49 -3.56 17.81
N GLU A 174 -5.21 -3.30 19.08
CA GLU A 174 -5.62 -4.22 20.16
C GLU A 174 -7.15 -4.28 20.29
N SER A 175 -7.78 -3.10 20.39
CA SER A 175 -9.22 -2.90 20.54
C SER A 175 -9.63 -1.51 20.09
N VAL A 176 -10.91 -1.32 19.72
CA VAL A 176 -11.50 0.01 19.46
C VAL A 176 -11.88 0.64 20.81
N ASN A 177 -10.89 1.18 21.51
CA ASN A 177 -11.11 1.94 22.75
C ASN A 177 -11.52 3.40 22.45
N SER A 178 -11.82 4.19 23.49
CA SER A 178 -12.22 5.59 23.36
C SER A 178 -11.18 6.46 22.65
N THR A 179 -9.89 6.22 22.89
CA THR A 179 -8.79 6.94 22.25
C THR A 179 -8.76 6.65 20.75
N ILE A 180 -8.71 5.38 20.36
CA ILE A 180 -8.72 4.94 18.96
C ILE A 180 -9.98 5.42 18.24
N ALA A 181 -11.14 5.35 18.91
CA ALA A 181 -12.40 5.84 18.37
C ALA A 181 -12.38 7.35 18.12
N ALA A 182 -11.93 8.15 19.10
CA ALA A 182 -11.75 9.59 18.92
C ALA A 182 -10.78 9.87 17.77
N GLN A 183 -9.73 9.05 17.64
CA GLN A 183 -8.75 9.23 16.59
C GLN A 183 -9.33 8.99 15.20
N LEU A 184 -10.09 7.92 15.05
CA LEU A 184 -10.84 7.60 13.84
C LEU A 184 -11.88 8.66 13.51
N GLN A 185 -12.57 9.23 14.51
CA GLN A 185 -13.54 10.30 14.28
C GLN A 185 -12.88 11.53 13.64
N VAL A 186 -11.75 11.99 14.18
CA VAL A 186 -10.99 13.10 13.61
C VAL A 186 -10.49 12.74 12.20
N LEU A 187 -9.96 11.53 12.02
CA LEU A 187 -9.51 11.03 10.71
C LEU A 187 -10.65 11.11 9.68
N LEU A 188 -11.84 10.61 10.01
CA LEU A 188 -12.95 10.49 9.07
C LEU A 188 -13.72 11.80 8.82
N THR A 189 -13.58 12.79 9.70
CA THR A 189 -14.22 14.11 9.57
C THR A 189 -13.34 15.14 8.89
N HIS A 190 -12.02 14.96 8.88
CA HIS A 190 -11.10 15.94 8.31
C HIS A 190 -11.27 16.11 6.80
N THR A 191 -11.18 17.34 6.33
CA THR A 191 -11.22 17.71 4.90
C THR A 191 -10.18 17.02 4.04
N ASN A 192 -8.96 16.83 4.55
CA ASN A 192 -7.86 16.22 3.81
C ASN A 192 -8.00 14.70 3.71
N SER A 193 -8.73 14.08 4.63
CA SER A 193 -9.05 12.65 4.61
C SER A 193 -10.14 12.26 3.61
N LYS A 194 -10.61 13.22 2.80
CA LYS A 194 -11.58 12.96 1.73
C LYS A 194 -11.04 12.03 0.63
N CYS A 195 -9.73 11.83 0.56
CA CYS A 195 -9.12 10.83 -0.32
C CYS A 195 -9.31 9.39 0.18
N LEU A 196 -9.54 9.18 1.50
CA LEU A 196 -9.74 7.85 2.08
C LEU A 196 -11.06 7.25 1.61
N LYS A 197 -10.96 6.18 0.79
CA LYS A 197 -12.08 5.45 0.18
C LYS A 197 -12.25 4.06 0.77
N PHE A 198 -11.17 3.46 1.27
CA PHE A 198 -11.16 2.12 1.84
C PHE A 198 -10.47 2.12 3.20
N LEU A 199 -11.16 1.59 4.21
CA LEU A 199 -10.62 1.39 5.55
C LEU A 199 -10.84 -0.07 5.96
N GLN A 200 -9.75 -0.76 6.26
CA GLN A 200 -9.75 -2.07 6.90
C GLN A 200 -9.18 -1.93 8.31
N PHE A 201 -9.93 -2.44 9.26
CA PHE A 201 -9.63 -2.33 10.68
C PHE A 201 -9.74 -3.71 11.31
N GLU A 202 -8.63 -4.21 11.83
CA GLU A 202 -8.55 -5.53 12.46
C GLU A 202 -8.25 -5.36 13.95
N THR A 203 -8.84 -6.23 14.78
CA THR A 203 -8.68 -6.19 16.24
C THR A 203 -8.34 -7.55 16.82
N ILE A 204 -7.66 -7.57 17.98
CA ILE A 204 -7.39 -8.83 18.73
C ILE A 204 -8.61 -9.25 19.55
N GLY A 205 -9.47 -8.31 19.93
CA GLY A 205 -10.70 -8.61 20.69
C GLY A 205 -10.46 -8.92 22.16
N LEU A 206 -9.44 -8.32 22.79
CA LEU A 206 -9.29 -8.35 24.23
C LEU A 206 -10.38 -7.47 24.88
N VAL A 207 -11.46 -8.10 25.31
CA VAL A 207 -12.59 -7.45 25.98
C VAL A 207 -12.10 -6.85 27.30
N ARG A 208 -12.02 -5.52 27.37
CA ARG A 208 -11.63 -4.80 28.59
C ARG A 208 -12.63 -3.71 29.01
N SER A 209 -13.63 -3.41 28.20
CA SER A 209 -14.54 -2.29 28.44
C SER A 209 -15.92 -2.76 28.88
N SER A 210 -16.56 -2.05 29.81
CA SER A 210 -17.96 -2.27 30.14
C SER A 210 -18.86 -1.96 28.94
N ASP A 211 -19.90 -2.78 28.71
CA ASP A 211 -20.84 -2.70 27.58
C ASP A 211 -21.35 -1.30 27.23
N LYS A 212 -21.52 -0.43 28.25
CA LYS A 212 -22.03 0.93 28.06
C LYS A 212 -21.06 1.84 27.30
N SER A 213 -19.76 1.68 27.57
CA SER A 213 -18.72 2.49 26.92
C SER A 213 -18.55 2.10 25.45
N GLU A 214 -18.63 0.81 25.15
CA GLU A 214 -18.50 0.28 23.79
C GLU A 214 -19.66 0.69 22.87
N ARG A 215 -20.90 0.63 23.36
CA ARG A 215 -22.07 1.12 22.59
C ARG A 215 -21.94 2.59 22.22
N THR A 216 -21.44 3.40 23.15
CA THR A 216 -21.23 4.84 22.92
C THR A 216 -20.19 5.06 21.83
N ILE A 217 -19.06 4.35 21.89
CA ILE A 217 -17.99 4.39 20.89
C ILE A 217 -18.51 4.08 19.48
N TRP A 218 -19.24 2.96 19.32
CA TRP A 218 -19.74 2.57 18.00
C TRP A 218 -20.86 3.48 17.50
N THR A 219 -21.67 4.05 18.39
CA THR A 219 -22.69 5.06 18.02
C THR A 219 -22.03 6.34 17.50
N ASP A 220 -20.94 6.78 18.11
CA ASP A 220 -20.19 7.93 17.62
C ASP A 220 -19.50 7.66 16.27
N ILE A 221 -18.92 6.47 16.09
CA ILE A 221 -18.37 6.05 14.81
C ILE A 221 -19.47 6.03 13.74
N GLN A 222 -20.64 5.47 14.05
CA GLN A 222 -21.79 5.46 13.14
C GLN A 222 -22.21 6.89 12.74
N ARG A 223 -22.27 7.83 13.70
CA ARG A 223 -22.60 9.23 13.45
C ARG A 223 -21.58 9.92 12.56
N VAL A 224 -20.29 9.65 12.73
CA VAL A 224 -19.26 10.21 11.83
C VAL A 224 -19.35 9.60 10.43
N LEU A 225 -19.59 8.30 10.35
CA LEU A 225 -19.75 7.62 9.07
C LEU A 225 -21.00 8.08 8.31
N SER A 226 -22.10 8.43 8.97
CA SER A 226 -23.29 8.94 8.28
C SER A 226 -23.04 10.29 7.60
N ILE A 227 -22.14 11.11 8.14
CA ILE A 227 -21.75 12.40 7.57
C ILE A 227 -20.65 12.26 6.51
N ASN A 228 -19.78 11.25 6.65
CA ASN A 228 -18.71 11.01 5.70
C ASN A 228 -19.27 10.53 4.34
N THR A 229 -18.92 11.21 3.25
CA THR A 229 -19.39 10.89 1.88
C THR A 229 -18.29 10.29 0.98
N THR A 230 -17.10 10.03 1.53
CA THR A 230 -15.92 9.61 0.75
C THR A 230 -15.56 8.15 0.97
N LEU A 231 -15.77 7.64 2.18
CA LEU A 231 -15.42 6.28 2.57
C LEU A 231 -16.43 5.29 1.98
N GLN A 232 -15.99 4.59 0.94
CA GLN A 232 -16.77 3.66 0.15
C GLN A 232 -16.80 2.28 0.77
N CYS A 233 -15.68 1.81 1.32
CA CYS A 233 -15.59 0.47 1.87
C CYS A 233 -15.02 0.49 3.28
N ILE A 234 -15.71 -0.21 4.17
CA ILE A 234 -15.32 -0.41 5.56
C ILE A 234 -15.29 -1.91 5.80
N TYR A 235 -14.12 -2.42 6.17
CA TYR A 235 -13.93 -3.79 6.57
C TYR A 235 -13.50 -3.83 8.04
N LEU A 236 -14.29 -4.49 8.89
CA LEU A 236 -14.01 -4.64 10.31
C LEU A 236 -13.82 -6.12 10.63
N SER A 237 -12.69 -6.49 11.24
CA SER A 237 -12.46 -7.82 11.79
C SER A 237 -12.46 -7.76 13.32
N LEU A 238 -13.55 -8.23 13.92
CA LEU A 238 -13.86 -8.11 15.34
C LEU A 238 -14.08 -9.52 15.92
N PRO A 239 -13.03 -10.18 16.45
CA PRO A 239 -13.13 -11.57 16.90
C PRO A 239 -13.98 -11.77 18.17
N ALA A 240 -14.08 -10.73 19.01
CA ALA A 240 -14.92 -10.74 20.21
C ALA A 240 -16.41 -10.68 19.86
N SER A 241 -17.19 -11.66 20.32
CA SER A 241 -18.61 -11.81 19.97
C SER A 241 -19.47 -10.59 20.33
N GLU A 242 -19.29 -10.06 21.55
CA GLU A 242 -20.08 -8.93 22.07
C GLU A 242 -19.81 -7.66 21.26
N THR A 243 -18.52 -7.33 21.08
CA THR A 243 -18.05 -6.23 20.22
C THR A 243 -18.57 -6.37 18.80
N HIS A 244 -18.47 -7.56 18.22
CA HIS A 244 -18.96 -7.84 16.87
C HIS A 244 -20.46 -7.56 16.76
N GLU A 245 -21.28 -8.01 17.71
CA GLU A 245 -22.72 -7.75 17.69
C GLU A 245 -23.07 -6.28 17.81
N VAL A 246 -22.42 -5.55 18.74
CA VAL A 246 -22.64 -4.12 18.95
C VAL A 246 -22.23 -3.32 17.70
N ALA A 247 -21.03 -3.57 17.17
CA ALA A 247 -20.53 -2.91 15.97
C ALA A 247 -21.38 -3.23 14.74
N THR A 248 -21.79 -4.49 14.58
CA THR A 248 -22.66 -4.92 13.47
C THR A 248 -24.00 -4.19 13.53
N LYS A 249 -24.63 -4.08 14.72
CA LYS A 249 -25.90 -3.36 14.87
C LYS A 249 -25.77 -1.87 14.54
N ALA A 250 -24.66 -1.23 14.91
CA ALA A 250 -24.43 0.19 14.66
C ALA A 250 -24.08 0.51 13.20
N ILE A 251 -23.20 -0.29 12.56
CA ILE A 251 -22.59 0.08 11.27
C ILE A 251 -23.28 -0.60 10.09
N LYS A 252 -23.83 -1.82 10.24
CA LYS A 252 -24.50 -2.54 9.13
C LYS A 252 -25.64 -1.75 8.47
N PRO A 253 -26.44 -0.92 9.18
CA PRO A 253 -27.44 -0.06 8.54
C PRO A 253 -26.86 0.94 7.52
N LEU A 254 -25.55 1.24 7.59
CA LEU A 254 -24.87 2.13 6.65
C LEU A 254 -24.51 1.43 5.33
N HIS A 255 -24.66 0.11 5.24
CA HIS A 255 -24.42 -0.65 4.02
C HIS A 255 -25.44 -0.27 2.93
N GLY A 256 -24.97 -0.04 1.71
CA GLY A 256 -25.81 0.28 0.55
C GLY A 256 -26.26 1.75 0.46
N LEU A 257 -25.97 2.57 1.48
CA LEU A 257 -26.23 4.02 1.45
C LEU A 257 -25.48 4.67 0.28
N ILE A 258 -26.18 5.55 -0.45
CA ILE A 258 -25.61 6.30 -1.56
C ILE A 258 -24.77 7.43 -0.99
N LEU A 259 -23.47 7.43 -1.29
CA LEU A 259 -22.53 8.45 -0.83
C LEU A 259 -22.52 9.66 -1.77
N ARG A 260 -22.47 9.37 -3.06
CA ARG A 260 -22.48 10.35 -4.14
C ARG A 260 -22.83 9.66 -5.45
N TYR A 261 -23.24 10.48 -6.41
CA TYR A 261 -23.39 10.06 -7.78
C TYR A 261 -22.14 10.43 -8.55
N ASP A 262 -21.64 9.51 -9.37
CA ASP A 262 -20.52 9.78 -10.27
C ASP A 262 -20.98 9.66 -11.71
N THR A 263 -20.51 10.60 -12.54
CA THR A 263 -20.75 10.58 -13.97
C THR A 263 -19.46 10.12 -14.64
N PRO A 264 -19.44 8.93 -15.28
CA PRO A 264 -18.28 8.44 -16.01
C PRO A 264 -17.67 9.50 -16.92
N ILE A 265 -16.34 9.60 -16.94
CA ILE A 265 -15.63 10.57 -17.79
C ILE A 265 -16.01 10.44 -19.26
N LYS A 266 -16.29 9.22 -19.73
CA LYS A 266 -16.75 8.96 -21.11
C LYS A 266 -18.06 9.68 -21.43
N LEU A 267 -19.01 9.75 -20.49
CA LEU A 267 -20.25 10.49 -20.67
C LEU A 267 -20.00 12.00 -20.62
N LYS A 268 -19.09 12.47 -19.76
CA LYS A 268 -18.67 13.88 -19.74
C LYS A 268 -18.04 14.29 -21.08
N VAL A 269 -17.15 13.46 -21.62
CA VAL A 269 -16.46 13.70 -22.90
C VAL A 269 -17.43 13.58 -24.08
N ALA A 270 -18.33 12.59 -24.08
CA ALA A 270 -19.36 12.47 -25.11
C ALA A 270 -20.27 13.70 -25.13
N PHE A 271 -20.71 14.18 -23.96
CA PHE A 271 -21.47 15.43 -23.86
C PHE A 271 -20.68 16.61 -24.42
N LEU A 272 -19.42 16.79 -24.03
CA LEU A 272 -18.58 17.86 -24.55
C LEU A 272 -18.41 17.76 -26.09
N SER A 273 -18.25 16.55 -26.63
CA SER A 273 -18.12 16.34 -28.08
C SER A 273 -19.38 16.72 -28.87
N VAL A 274 -20.56 16.62 -28.25
CA VAL A 274 -21.85 17.01 -28.87
C VAL A 274 -22.02 18.53 -28.80
N VAL A 275 -21.65 19.14 -27.67
CA VAL A 275 -21.79 20.60 -27.48
C VAL A 275 -20.75 21.37 -28.31
N GLU A 276 -19.52 20.87 -28.44
CA GLU A 276 -18.45 21.49 -29.23
C GLU A 276 -18.48 21.10 -30.72
N HIS A 277 -19.45 20.31 -31.17
CA HIS A 277 -19.55 19.94 -32.58
C HIS A 277 -19.81 21.19 -33.44
N ILE A 278 -19.14 21.29 -34.60
CA ILE A 278 -19.16 22.49 -35.48
C ILE A 278 -20.59 22.88 -35.95
N SER A 279 -21.53 21.94 -35.90
CA SER A 279 -22.94 22.11 -36.25
C SER A 279 -23.87 22.39 -35.04
N SER A 280 -23.33 22.44 -33.83
CA SER A 280 -24.03 22.88 -32.62
C SER A 280 -24.10 24.41 -32.60
N SER A 281 -25.30 24.97 -32.47
CA SER A 281 -25.50 26.42 -32.25
C SER A 281 -25.17 26.86 -30.82
N VAL A 282 -24.84 25.91 -29.93
CA VAL A 282 -24.64 26.13 -28.50
C VAL A 282 -23.17 25.92 -28.18
N SER A 283 -22.46 27.01 -27.90
CA SER A 283 -21.10 26.95 -27.35
C SER A 283 -21.12 26.46 -25.90
N VAL A 284 -20.14 25.67 -25.45
CA VAL A 284 -19.97 25.31 -24.02
C VAL A 284 -19.93 26.56 -23.13
N SER A 285 -19.37 27.68 -23.63
CA SER A 285 -19.32 28.96 -22.92
C SER A 285 -20.69 29.65 -22.77
N SER A 286 -21.71 29.20 -23.49
CA SER A 286 -23.09 29.72 -23.40
C SER A 286 -23.97 28.93 -22.44
N LEU A 287 -23.53 27.76 -21.98
CA LEU A 287 -24.24 26.95 -21.00
C LEU A 287 -23.90 27.41 -19.58
N ASP A 288 -24.92 27.82 -18.84
CA ASP A 288 -24.79 28.16 -17.42
C ASP A 288 -24.26 26.94 -16.63
N ARG A 289 -23.36 27.20 -15.68
CA ARG A 289 -22.81 26.24 -14.73
C ARG A 289 -23.91 25.48 -13.99
N MET A 290 -25.04 26.12 -13.69
CA MET A 290 -26.23 25.48 -13.10
C MET A 290 -26.87 24.45 -14.05
N VAL A 291 -26.96 24.77 -15.34
CA VAL A 291 -27.52 23.87 -16.36
C VAL A 291 -26.60 22.68 -16.59
N LEU A 292 -25.29 22.91 -16.72
CA LEU A 292 -24.29 21.83 -16.82
C LEU A 292 -24.31 20.91 -15.60
N SER A 293 -24.38 21.49 -14.39
CA SER A 293 -24.50 20.72 -13.16
C SER A 293 -25.77 19.88 -13.14
N THR A 294 -26.89 20.42 -13.63
CA THR A 294 -28.18 19.70 -13.69
C THR A 294 -28.15 18.58 -14.71
N ILE A 295 -27.58 18.82 -15.90
CA ILE A 295 -27.42 17.82 -16.95
C ILE A 295 -26.54 16.67 -16.46
N PHE A 296 -25.39 16.98 -15.86
CA PHE A 296 -24.51 15.92 -15.35
C PHE A 296 -25.10 15.20 -14.14
N SER A 297 -25.82 15.90 -13.27
CA SER A 297 -26.59 15.31 -12.16
C SER A 297 -27.74 14.43 -12.66
N PHE A 298 -28.34 14.74 -13.81
CA PHE A 298 -29.33 13.88 -14.44
C PHE A 298 -28.68 12.68 -15.15
N ALA A 299 -27.53 12.92 -15.80
CA ALA A 299 -26.75 11.92 -16.52
C ALA A 299 -25.84 11.07 -15.62
N THR A 300 -25.82 11.30 -14.30
CA THR A 300 -25.10 10.41 -13.39
C THR A 300 -25.72 9.02 -13.44
N THR A 301 -24.97 8.07 -13.97
CA THR A 301 -25.43 6.69 -14.15
C THR A 301 -25.02 5.76 -13.02
N MET A 302 -24.04 6.17 -12.18
CA MET A 302 -23.48 5.29 -11.15
C MET A 302 -23.58 5.92 -9.76
N ALA A 303 -24.46 5.34 -8.94
CA ALA A 303 -24.50 5.63 -7.51
C ALA A 303 -23.33 4.90 -6.82
N ILE A 304 -22.40 5.66 -6.22
CA ILE A 304 -21.37 5.09 -5.37
C ILE A 304 -22.02 4.79 -4.02
N ARG A 305 -22.09 3.51 -3.68
CA ARG A 305 -22.72 3.02 -2.46
C ARG A 305 -21.67 2.55 -1.47
N ARG A 306 -21.93 2.78 -0.18
CA ARG A 306 -21.08 2.28 0.89
C ARG A 306 -21.18 0.76 1.01
N GLN A 307 -20.05 0.11 1.12
CA GLN A 307 -19.88 -1.30 1.44
C GLN A 307 -19.39 -1.40 2.88
N VAL A 308 -20.18 -2.05 3.72
CA VAL A 308 -19.80 -2.41 5.09
C VAL A 308 -19.66 -3.92 5.16
N ASN A 309 -18.49 -4.38 5.58
CA ASN A 309 -18.20 -5.78 5.87
C ASN A 309 -17.74 -5.87 7.33
N VAL A 310 -18.48 -6.59 8.16
CA VAL A 310 -18.08 -6.90 9.54
C VAL A 310 -17.90 -8.41 9.60
N ARG A 311 -16.69 -8.84 9.97
CA ARG A 311 -16.33 -10.24 10.16
C ARG A 311 -15.91 -10.46 11.60
N ARG A 312 -16.07 -11.69 12.03
CA ARG A 312 -15.50 -12.20 13.27
C ARG A 312 -14.15 -12.82 12.97
#